data_AF-A0A959CA99-F1
#
_entry.id   AF-A0A959CA99-F1
#
_cell.length_a   1.000
_cell.length_b   1.000
_cell.length_c   1.000
_cell.angle_alpha   90.00
_cell.angle_beta   90.00
_cell.angle_gamma   90.00
#
_symmetry.space_group_name_H-M   'P 1'
#
loop_
_entity.id
_entity.type
_entity.pdbx_description
1 polymer ?
#
loop_
_entity_poly.entity_id
_entity_poly.type
_entity_poly.pdbx_seq_one_letter_code
_entity_poly.pdbx_strand_id
1 'polypeptide(L)'
;RWIRQGISNTSVRYKSQKSVEIVGYLFLILLTISYFTGSIKDLTLAIGLLTAGITITLQELILSIAGSLYIFFVKVYKPGDRIEINGIKGDVIDIDSVYTTMMEIGEWVSSDNYSGRIVKLSNAFVFKGPIYNYSQDFPFIWDEFNLPIRYGSDLELAKSIVIKVASETLSDYVAASVSKWKDVVSKYYIEDALVEPTLAITMTDNWVQFNLRYIVDYKKRRSTKHTLNERIGKEIVATGGKVMLSSATIEVVKIPAVHIGKDEA
;
A
#
# COMPACT_ATOMS: atom_id res chain seq x y z
N ARG A 1 50.93 18.83 -13.66
CA ARG A 1 51.45 17.65 -14.41
C ARG A 1 52.94 17.35 -14.11
N TRP A 2 53.65 18.18 -13.32
CA TRP A 2 55.10 18.08 -13.06
C TRP A 2 55.51 17.47 -11.69
N ILE A 3 54.57 17.02 -10.85
CA ILE A 3 54.85 16.39 -9.53
C ILE A 3 54.60 14.86 -9.58
N ARG A 4 54.83 14.22 -10.74
CA ARG A 4 54.44 12.81 -10.94
C ARG A 4 55.58 11.83 -11.22
N GLN A 5 56.84 12.26 -11.26
CA GLN A 5 57.93 11.42 -11.79
C GLN A 5 59.07 11.08 -10.81
N GLY A 6 58.92 11.29 -9.50
CA GLY A 6 60.06 11.14 -8.57
C GLY A 6 59.89 10.24 -7.34
N ILE A 7 58.83 9.42 -7.20
CA ILE A 7 58.60 8.66 -5.96
C ILE A 7 58.07 7.25 -6.27
N SER A 8 58.85 6.23 -5.97
CA SER A 8 58.57 4.80 -6.20
C SER A 8 57.61 4.17 -5.18
N ASN A 9 57.27 4.88 -4.09
CA ASN A 9 56.47 4.34 -2.99
C ASN A 9 55.00 4.79 -3.08
N THR A 10 54.09 3.84 -3.37
CA THR A 10 52.64 4.05 -3.55
C THR A 10 51.97 4.72 -2.34
N SER A 11 52.43 4.40 -1.13
CA SER A 11 51.90 4.97 0.13
C SER A 11 52.25 6.45 0.29
N VAL A 12 53.45 6.86 -0.14
CA VAL A 12 53.88 8.26 -0.12
C VAL A 12 53.09 9.05 -1.16
N ARG A 13 52.83 8.48 -2.34
CA ARG A 13 52.03 9.12 -3.39
C ARG A 13 50.58 9.39 -2.96
N TYR A 14 49.92 8.43 -2.30
CA TYR A 14 48.56 8.61 -1.78
C TYR A 14 48.51 9.69 -0.69
N LYS A 15 49.45 9.65 0.27
CA LYS A 15 49.55 10.66 1.33
C LYS A 15 49.82 12.06 0.75
N SER A 16 50.75 12.20 -0.19
CA SER A 16 51.03 13.49 -0.84
C SER A 16 49.84 14.02 -1.64
N GLN A 17 49.08 13.15 -2.34
CA GLN A 17 47.87 13.58 -3.03
C GLN A 17 46.81 14.08 -2.04
N LYS A 18 46.59 13.36 -0.94
CA LYS A 18 45.64 13.79 0.10
C LYS A 18 46.09 15.07 0.81
N SER A 19 47.39 15.23 1.06
CA SER A 19 47.97 16.47 1.60
C SER A 19 47.79 17.66 0.66
N VAL A 20 48.02 17.48 -0.64
CA VAL A 20 47.81 18.55 -1.64
C VAL A 20 46.33 18.93 -1.71
N GLU A 21 45.42 17.97 -1.63
CA GLU A 21 43.97 18.23 -1.61
C GLU A 21 43.57 19.04 -0.36
N ILE A 22 44.02 18.62 0.82
CA ILE A 22 43.74 19.31 2.09
C ILE A 22 44.33 20.73 2.10
N VAL A 23 45.58 20.89 1.67
CA VAL A 23 46.24 22.21 1.57
C VAL A 23 45.52 23.08 0.54
N GLY A 24 45.06 22.51 -0.58
CA GLY A 24 44.27 23.20 -1.58
C GLY A 24 42.94 23.72 -1.01
N TYR A 25 42.21 22.91 -0.24
CA TYR A 25 40.99 23.36 0.44
C TYR A 25 41.27 24.44 1.48
N LEU A 26 42.31 24.28 2.29
CA LEU A 26 42.72 25.29 3.28
C LEU A 26 43.07 26.62 2.60
N PHE A 27 43.80 26.58 1.48
CA PHE A 27 44.14 27.77 0.70
C PHE A 27 42.89 28.46 0.12
N LEU A 28 41.94 27.69 -0.41
CA LEU A 28 40.64 28.20 -0.88
C LEU A 28 39.84 28.89 0.24
N ILE A 29 39.81 28.28 1.43
CA ILE A 29 39.17 28.86 2.62
C ILE A 29 39.85 30.18 2.99
N LEU A 30 41.19 30.22 3.00
CA LEU A 30 41.97 31.39 3.38
C LEU A 30 41.81 32.54 2.37
N LEU A 31 41.79 32.23 1.07
CA LEU A 31 41.45 33.20 0.00
C LEU A 31 40.04 33.75 0.16
N THR A 32 39.08 32.89 0.47
CA THR A 32 37.70 33.31 0.72
C THR A 32 37.65 34.27 1.90
N ILE A 33 38.22 33.90 3.05
CA ILE A 33 38.28 34.77 4.23
C ILE A 33 38.96 36.10 3.91
N SER A 34 40.12 36.07 3.22
CA SER A 34 40.87 37.28 2.86
C SER A 34 40.16 38.19 1.85
N TYR A 35 39.27 37.66 1.02
CA TYR A 35 38.46 38.47 0.11
C TYR A 35 37.33 39.20 0.85
N PHE A 36 36.78 38.58 1.90
CA PHE A 36 35.62 39.09 2.63
C PHE A 36 35.95 39.95 3.87
N THR A 37 37.23 40.17 4.20
CA THR A 37 37.67 40.96 5.37
C THR A 37 37.34 42.47 5.31
N GLY A 38 36.86 43.00 4.17
CA GLY A 38 36.56 44.43 4.00
C GLY A 38 35.11 44.85 4.27
N SER A 39 34.15 43.93 4.28
CA SER A 39 32.71 44.26 4.35
C SER A 39 31.91 43.10 4.94
N ILE A 40 31.40 43.30 6.16
CA ILE A 40 30.52 42.33 6.85
C ILE A 40 29.27 42.02 6.00
N LYS A 41 28.82 42.97 5.17
CA LYS A 41 27.67 42.80 4.28
C LYS A 41 27.94 41.76 3.20
N ASP A 42 29.12 41.79 2.56
CA ASP A 42 29.46 40.86 1.49
C ASP A 42 29.66 39.44 2.03
N LEU A 43 30.24 39.32 3.23
CA LEU A 43 30.34 38.04 3.93
C LEU A 43 28.95 37.48 4.27
N THR A 44 28.04 38.32 4.76
CA THR A 44 26.67 37.92 5.08
C THR A 44 25.91 37.45 3.84
N LEU A 45 26.05 38.18 2.71
CA LEU A 45 25.46 37.81 1.43
C LEU A 45 26.01 36.47 0.91
N ALA A 46 27.33 36.27 1.00
CA ALA A 46 27.98 35.03 0.57
C ALA A 46 27.54 33.83 1.42
N ILE A 47 27.49 33.97 2.75
CA ILE A 47 27.00 32.92 3.65
C ILE A 47 25.52 32.63 3.38
N GLY A 48 24.70 33.66 3.17
CA GLY A 48 23.28 33.51 2.85
C GLY A 48 23.07 32.72 1.56
N LEU A 49 23.80 33.06 0.49
CA LEU A 49 23.73 32.37 -0.80
C LEU A 49 24.23 30.92 -0.71
N LEU A 50 25.35 30.69 -0.04
CA LEU A 50 25.90 29.34 0.18
C LEU A 50 24.93 28.48 0.99
N THR A 51 24.36 29.03 2.07
CA THR A 51 23.38 28.32 2.91
C THR A 51 22.14 27.97 2.10
N ALA A 52 21.60 28.91 1.31
CA ALA A 52 20.47 28.64 0.43
C ALA A 52 20.77 27.52 -0.57
N GLY A 53 21.95 27.51 -1.19
CA GLY A 53 22.38 26.45 -2.10
C GLY A 53 22.48 25.08 -1.42
N ILE A 54 23.07 25.03 -0.21
CA ILE A 54 23.16 23.80 0.59
C ILE A 54 21.76 23.31 0.99
N THR A 55 20.86 24.20 1.42
CA THR A 55 19.50 23.84 1.81
C THR A 55 18.71 23.28 0.63
N ILE A 56 18.79 23.90 -0.55
CA ILE A 56 18.08 23.42 -1.75
C ILE A 56 18.60 22.04 -2.17
N THR A 57 19.93 21.83 -2.12
CA THR A 57 20.53 20.56 -2.53
C THR A 57 20.30 19.43 -1.52
N LEU A 58 20.30 19.74 -0.22
CA LEU A 58 20.07 18.77 0.86
C LEU A 58 18.60 18.68 1.30
N GLN A 59 17.68 19.34 0.60
CA GLN A 59 16.29 19.45 1.01
C GLN A 59 15.67 18.09 1.33
N GLU A 60 15.85 17.09 0.46
CA GLU A 60 15.27 15.76 0.67
C GLU A 60 15.85 15.09 1.92
N LEU A 61 17.16 15.19 2.18
CA LEU A 61 17.79 14.61 3.37
C LEU A 61 17.27 15.27 4.66
N ILE A 62 17.16 16.60 4.66
CA ILE A 62 16.61 17.35 5.80
C ILE A 62 15.17 16.93 6.05
N LEU A 63 14.35 16.81 5.00
CA LEU A 63 12.97 16.36 5.09
C LEU A 63 12.87 14.91 5.56
N SER A 64 13.77 14.01 5.15
CA SER A 64 13.78 12.62 5.63
C SER A 64 14.07 12.54 7.12
N ILE A 65 15.03 13.32 7.62
CA ILE A 65 15.35 13.37 9.05
C ILE A 65 14.16 13.94 9.83
N ALA A 66 13.59 15.07 9.38
CA ALA A 66 12.37 15.61 9.97
C ALA A 66 11.20 14.61 9.92
N GLY A 67 11.10 13.84 8.84
CA GLY A 67 10.11 12.78 8.65
C GLY A 67 10.28 11.66 9.67
N SER A 68 11.50 11.19 9.93
CA SER A 68 11.77 10.17 10.96
C SER A 68 11.33 10.63 12.35
N LEU A 69 11.62 11.89 12.71
CA LEU A 69 11.21 12.49 13.97
C LEU A 69 9.69 12.60 14.04
N TYR A 70 9.06 13.06 12.96
CA TYR A 70 7.60 13.14 12.89
C TYR A 70 6.95 11.76 13.06
N ILE A 71 7.46 10.73 12.37
CA ILE A 71 6.97 9.36 12.50
C ILE A 71 7.11 8.87 13.95
N PHE A 72 8.25 9.14 14.59
CA PHE A 72 8.51 8.74 15.97
C PHE A 72 7.59 9.45 16.99
N PHE A 73 7.42 10.77 16.89
CA PHE A 73 6.64 11.54 17.85
C PHE A 73 5.12 11.38 17.63
N VAL A 74 4.66 11.42 16.39
CA VAL A 74 3.23 11.34 16.04
C VAL A 74 2.76 9.89 15.94
N LYS A 75 3.66 8.93 15.78
CA LYS A 75 3.37 7.49 15.68
C LYS A 75 2.36 7.17 14.57
N VAL A 76 2.57 7.77 13.39
CA VAL A 76 1.73 7.51 12.20
C VAL A 76 1.81 6.04 11.74
N TYR A 77 2.94 5.38 11.98
CA TYR A 77 3.11 3.93 11.86
C TYR A 77 4.34 3.49 12.65
N LYS A 78 4.46 2.18 12.88
CA LYS A 78 5.58 1.55 13.60
C LYS A 78 6.01 0.23 12.95
N PRO A 79 7.19 -0.32 13.29
CA PRO A 79 7.59 -1.66 12.87
C PRO A 79 6.50 -2.70 13.19
N GLY A 80 6.18 -3.52 12.19
CA GLY A 80 5.11 -4.51 12.23
C GLY A 80 3.77 -4.04 11.66
N ASP A 81 3.58 -2.74 11.42
CA ASP A 81 2.36 -2.23 10.79
C ASP A 81 2.34 -2.54 9.29
N ARG A 82 1.15 -2.79 8.74
CA ARG A 82 0.91 -2.83 7.29
C ARG A 82 0.48 -1.46 6.83
N ILE A 83 1.25 -0.87 5.91
CA ILE A 83 0.98 0.47 5.40
C ILE A 83 1.01 0.52 3.86
N GLU A 84 0.30 1.49 3.31
CA GLU A 84 0.46 1.97 1.95
C GLU A 84 0.92 3.42 1.96
N ILE A 85 2.04 3.69 1.31
CA ILE A 85 2.55 5.05 1.13
C ILE A 85 3.05 5.20 -0.31
N ASN A 86 2.60 6.27 -0.97
CA ASN A 86 2.97 6.55 -2.37
C ASN A 86 2.73 5.35 -3.32
N GLY A 87 1.63 4.62 -3.14
CA GLY A 87 1.26 3.45 -3.94
C GLY A 87 2.04 2.16 -3.61
N ILE A 88 2.98 2.19 -2.66
CA ILE A 88 3.74 1.02 -2.25
C ILE A 88 3.14 0.47 -0.97
N LYS A 89 2.74 -0.80 -1.03
CA LYS A 89 2.13 -1.55 0.08
C LYS A 89 3.14 -2.49 0.71
N GLY A 90 3.15 -2.57 2.03
CA GLY A 90 4.02 -3.52 2.70
C GLY A 90 3.93 -3.48 4.22
N ASP A 91 4.65 -4.40 4.85
CA ASP A 91 4.81 -4.45 6.30
C ASP A 91 6.11 -3.76 6.69
N VAL A 92 6.04 -2.83 7.64
CA VAL A 92 7.20 -2.08 8.12
C VAL A 92 8.14 -3.00 8.88
N ILE A 93 9.39 -3.06 8.45
CA ILE A 93 10.47 -3.82 9.09
C ILE A 93 11.18 -2.93 10.10
N ASP A 94 11.58 -1.73 9.67
CA ASP A 94 12.39 -0.81 10.47
C ASP A 94 12.25 0.64 9.98
N ILE A 95 12.55 1.59 10.85
CA ILE A 95 12.50 3.04 10.56
C ILE A 95 13.86 3.64 10.94
N ASP A 96 14.73 3.81 9.95
CA ASP A 96 16.01 4.50 10.08
C ASP A 96 15.81 6.03 10.14
N SER A 97 16.89 6.80 10.39
CA SER A 97 16.85 8.26 10.37
C SER A 97 16.47 8.87 9.01
N VAL A 98 16.71 8.16 7.90
CA VAL A 98 16.45 8.67 6.54
C VAL A 98 15.41 7.84 5.81
N TYR A 99 15.37 6.52 6.05
CA TYR A 99 14.54 5.60 5.30
C TYR A 99 13.67 4.74 6.22
N THR A 100 12.47 4.40 5.77
CA THR A 100 11.65 3.32 6.30
C THR A 100 11.86 2.09 5.42
N THR A 101 12.20 0.96 6.04
CA THR A 101 12.39 -0.32 5.35
C THR A 101 11.12 -1.14 5.50
N MET A 102 10.59 -1.66 4.39
CA MET A 102 9.35 -2.42 4.33
C MET A 102 9.52 -3.72 3.54
N MET A 103 8.82 -4.78 3.95
CA MET A 103 8.60 -5.97 3.13
C MET A 103 7.39 -5.71 2.24
N GLU A 104 7.61 -5.63 0.93
CA GLU A 104 6.55 -5.29 -0.02
C GLU A 104 5.54 -6.42 -0.18
N ILE A 105 4.27 -6.05 -0.30
CA ILE A 105 3.17 -6.92 -0.72
C ILE A 105 2.61 -6.45 -2.06
N GLY A 106 2.19 -7.38 -2.90
CA GLY A 106 1.60 -7.06 -4.19
C GLY A 106 2.60 -6.99 -5.35
N GLU A 107 2.29 -6.14 -6.35
CA GLU A 107 3.03 -5.92 -7.60
C GLU A 107 3.21 -7.17 -8.47
N TRP A 108 4.22 -7.99 -8.19
CA TRP A 108 4.51 -9.22 -8.95
C TRP A 108 3.56 -10.36 -8.60
N VAL A 109 2.95 -10.29 -7.42
CA VAL A 109 1.91 -11.21 -6.99
C VAL A 109 0.63 -10.38 -6.88
N SER A 110 -0.41 -10.75 -7.63
CA SER A 110 -1.71 -10.05 -7.64
C SER A 110 -2.52 -10.18 -6.34
N SER A 111 -1.87 -10.48 -5.21
CA SER A 111 -2.49 -10.84 -3.95
C SER A 111 -1.80 -10.15 -2.78
N ASP A 112 -2.43 -10.17 -1.62
CA ASP A 112 -1.92 -9.59 -0.36
C ASP A 112 -0.73 -10.37 0.27
N ASN A 113 0.01 -11.12 -0.54
CA ASN A 113 1.22 -11.86 -0.16
C ASN A 113 2.47 -11.01 -0.42
N TYR A 114 3.55 -11.36 0.28
CA TYR A 114 4.85 -10.74 0.04
C TYR A 114 5.35 -11.02 -1.37
N SER A 115 5.86 -9.99 -2.02
CA SER A 115 6.55 -10.11 -3.32
C SER A 115 7.98 -10.66 -3.18
N GLY A 116 8.50 -10.66 -1.95
CA GLY A 116 9.90 -10.98 -1.64
C GLY A 116 10.85 -9.79 -1.81
N ARG A 117 10.35 -8.62 -2.23
CA ARG A 117 11.16 -7.39 -2.33
C ARG A 117 11.18 -6.65 -0.99
N ILE A 118 12.35 -6.17 -0.61
CA ILE A 118 12.52 -5.19 0.46
C ILE A 118 12.60 -3.82 -0.18
N VAL A 119 11.74 -2.91 0.26
CA VAL A 119 11.68 -1.54 -0.26
C VAL A 119 12.17 -0.58 0.83
N LYS A 120 13.00 0.38 0.43
CA LYS A 120 13.44 1.49 1.28
C LYS A 120 12.82 2.78 0.78
N LEU A 121 12.03 3.42 1.65
CA LEU A 121 11.30 4.64 1.34
C LEU A 121 11.87 5.80 2.13
N SER A 122 12.15 6.92 1.46
CA SER A 122 12.54 8.15 2.14
C SER A 122 11.46 8.54 3.16
N ASN A 123 11.85 8.81 4.39
CA ASN A 123 10.92 9.26 5.42
C ASN A 123 10.25 10.60 5.05
N ALA A 124 10.81 11.36 4.08
CA ALA A 124 10.20 12.57 3.56
C ALA A 124 8.84 12.31 2.88
N PHE A 125 8.56 11.07 2.45
CA PHE A 125 7.26 10.71 1.86
C PHE A 125 6.08 10.90 2.81
N VAL A 126 6.33 10.91 4.13
CA VAL A 126 5.32 11.20 5.15
C VAL A 126 4.63 12.55 4.95
N PHE A 127 5.30 13.50 4.27
CA PHE A 127 4.79 14.84 3.98
C PHE A 127 4.23 15.01 2.57
N LYS A 128 4.36 14.00 1.70
CA LYS A 128 4.05 14.11 0.27
C LYS A 128 2.64 13.63 -0.09
N GLY A 129 1.98 12.87 0.79
CA GLY A 129 0.66 12.31 0.52
C GLY A 129 0.07 11.56 1.71
N PRO A 130 -1.10 10.91 1.51
CA PRO A 130 -1.73 10.13 2.56
C PRO A 130 -0.91 8.88 2.91
N ILE A 131 -1.09 8.43 4.15
CA ILE A 131 -0.52 7.19 4.66
C ILE A 131 -1.71 6.33 5.07
N TYR A 132 -1.92 5.22 4.37
CA TYR A 132 -2.97 4.29 4.74
C TYR A 132 -2.37 3.25 5.67
N ASN A 133 -2.81 3.21 6.93
CA ASN A 133 -2.39 2.20 7.90
C ASN A 133 -3.52 1.19 8.08
N TYR A 134 -3.26 -0.07 7.75
CA TYR A 134 -4.26 -1.15 7.78
C TYR A 134 -4.30 -1.90 9.12
N SER A 135 -3.39 -1.61 10.05
CA SER A 135 -3.22 -2.37 11.28
C SER A 135 -3.22 -1.53 12.56
N GLN A 136 -3.22 -0.20 12.43
CA GLN A 136 -3.19 0.72 13.57
C GLN A 136 -4.54 0.73 14.30
N ASP A 137 -4.49 0.44 15.60
CA ASP A 137 -5.61 0.41 16.55
C ASP A 137 -6.72 -0.63 16.26
N PHE A 138 -6.97 -0.93 14.98
CA PHE A 138 -7.92 -1.93 14.51
C PHE A 138 -7.24 -2.85 13.47
N PRO A 139 -6.70 -4.03 13.86
CA PRO A 139 -6.03 -4.96 12.96
C PRO A 139 -7.03 -5.81 12.16
N PHE A 140 -8.10 -5.19 11.70
CA PHE A 140 -9.18 -5.81 10.96
C PHE A 140 -9.63 -4.87 9.85
N ILE A 141 -10.02 -5.43 8.72
CA ILE A 141 -10.53 -4.67 7.58
C ILE A 141 -11.85 -5.25 7.13
N TRP A 142 -12.71 -4.39 6.57
CA TRP A 142 -13.86 -4.84 5.82
C TRP A 142 -13.41 -5.24 4.41
N ASP A 143 -13.80 -6.44 3.99
CA ASP A 143 -13.63 -6.91 2.62
C ASP A 143 -14.99 -7.29 2.03
N GLU A 144 -15.03 -7.35 0.71
CA GLU A 144 -16.21 -7.71 -0.04
C GLU A 144 -15.97 -8.96 -0.89
N PHE A 145 -17.00 -9.80 -0.92
CA PHE A 145 -17.04 -10.99 -1.73
C PHE A 145 -18.29 -11.02 -2.62
N ASN A 146 -18.03 -10.93 -3.92
CA ASN A 146 -19.04 -10.86 -4.97
C ASN A 146 -19.31 -12.26 -5.54
N LEU A 147 -20.55 -12.71 -5.43
CA LEU A 147 -21.06 -13.98 -5.96
C LEU A 147 -22.15 -13.72 -7.03
N PRO A 148 -21.92 -14.10 -8.29
CA PRO A 148 -22.95 -13.98 -9.32
C PRO A 148 -23.91 -15.18 -9.26
N ILE A 149 -25.16 -14.94 -8.83
CA ILE A 149 -26.21 -15.97 -8.75
C ILE A 149 -27.07 -15.90 -10.01
N ARG A 150 -27.19 -17.00 -10.74
CA ARG A 150 -27.94 -17.08 -12.00
C ARG A 150 -29.42 -16.79 -11.76
N TYR A 151 -30.03 -15.99 -12.63
CA TYR A 151 -31.48 -15.81 -12.66
C TYR A 151 -32.21 -17.16 -12.78
N GLY A 152 -33.31 -17.31 -12.03
CA GLY A 152 -34.05 -18.57 -11.90
C GLY A 152 -33.53 -19.50 -10.81
N SER A 153 -32.44 -19.16 -10.11
CA SER A 153 -32.03 -19.85 -8.88
C SER A 153 -32.97 -19.51 -7.72
N ASP A 154 -33.05 -20.38 -6.72
CA ASP A 154 -33.70 -20.11 -5.44
C ASP A 154 -32.84 -19.11 -4.62
N LEU A 155 -33.24 -17.84 -4.65
CA LEU A 155 -32.48 -16.75 -4.03
C LEU A 155 -32.51 -16.79 -2.50
N GLU A 156 -33.60 -17.25 -1.89
CA GLU A 156 -33.70 -17.37 -0.43
C GLU A 156 -32.82 -18.51 0.06
N LEU A 157 -32.81 -19.64 -0.66
CA LEU A 157 -31.88 -20.73 -0.37
C LEU A 157 -30.42 -20.26 -0.53
N ALA A 158 -30.09 -19.58 -1.63
CA ALA A 158 -28.75 -19.04 -1.85
C ALA A 158 -28.31 -18.09 -0.72
N LYS A 159 -29.21 -17.20 -0.29
CA LYS A 159 -28.96 -16.25 0.81
C LYS A 159 -28.68 -16.98 2.12
N SER A 160 -29.49 -17.99 2.44
CA SER A 160 -29.31 -18.80 3.65
C SER A 160 -27.96 -19.53 3.66
N ILE A 161 -27.54 -20.09 2.53
CA ILE A 161 -26.26 -20.79 2.39
C ILE A 161 -25.11 -19.82 2.61
N VAL A 162 -25.11 -18.69 1.90
CA VAL A 162 -24.01 -17.71 1.95
C VAL A 162 -23.86 -17.14 3.36
N ILE A 163 -24.96 -16.71 3.99
CA ILE A 163 -24.94 -16.15 5.34
C ILE A 163 -24.50 -17.20 6.36
N LYS A 164 -25.04 -18.42 6.29
CA LYS A 164 -24.66 -19.50 7.22
C LYS A 164 -23.16 -19.79 7.15
N VAL A 165 -22.63 -20.01 5.96
CA VAL A 165 -21.20 -20.31 5.77
C VAL A 165 -20.32 -19.13 6.19
N ALA A 166 -20.74 -17.90 5.89
CA ALA A 166 -20.04 -16.69 6.32
C ALA A 166 -19.99 -16.59 7.85
N SER A 167 -21.13 -16.68 8.53
CA SER A 167 -21.22 -16.59 9.99
C SER A 167 -20.41 -17.67 10.69
N GLU A 168 -20.42 -18.91 10.19
CA GLU A 168 -19.60 -20.00 10.74
C GLU A 168 -18.10 -19.80 10.52
N THR A 169 -17.69 -19.28 9.35
CA THR A 169 -16.26 -19.13 9.02
C THR A 169 -15.65 -17.90 9.69
N LEU A 170 -16.46 -16.88 9.96
CA LEU A 170 -16.01 -15.56 10.40
C LEU A 170 -16.24 -15.31 11.89
N SER A 171 -16.86 -16.24 12.62
CA SER A 171 -17.21 -16.11 14.04
C SER A 171 -16.06 -15.61 14.90
N ASP A 172 -14.88 -16.19 14.70
CA ASP A 172 -13.68 -15.88 15.50
C ASP A 172 -13.18 -14.45 15.21
N TYR A 173 -13.24 -14.02 13.95
CA TYR A 173 -12.87 -12.65 13.57
C TYR A 173 -13.88 -11.64 14.10
N VAL A 174 -15.18 -11.94 14.00
CA VAL A 174 -16.24 -11.08 14.54
C VAL A 174 -16.04 -10.93 16.05
N ALA A 175 -15.95 -12.02 16.79
CA ALA A 175 -15.74 -12.00 18.25
C ALA A 175 -14.50 -11.20 18.66
N ALA A 176 -13.37 -11.41 17.97
CA ALA A 176 -12.14 -10.67 18.23
C ALA A 176 -12.21 -9.19 17.82
N SER A 177 -13.01 -8.85 16.81
CA SER A 177 -13.16 -7.48 16.31
C SER A 177 -14.08 -6.63 17.18
N VAL A 178 -15.16 -7.19 17.75
CA VAL A 178 -16.15 -6.44 18.55
C VAL A 178 -15.48 -5.66 19.69
N SER A 179 -14.61 -6.31 20.47
CA SER A 179 -13.94 -5.65 21.59
C SER A 179 -13.05 -4.50 21.11
N LYS A 180 -12.25 -4.73 20.07
CA LYS A 180 -11.34 -3.70 19.54
C LYS A 180 -12.08 -2.57 18.84
N TRP A 181 -13.20 -2.88 18.18
CA TRP A 181 -14.01 -1.87 17.51
C TRP A 181 -14.63 -0.90 18.52
N LYS A 182 -15.09 -1.39 19.68
CA LYS A 182 -15.54 -0.53 20.78
C LYS A 182 -14.43 0.41 21.27
N ASP A 183 -13.19 -0.08 21.37
CA ASP A 183 -12.05 0.76 21.74
C ASP A 183 -11.82 1.86 20.70
N VAL A 184 -11.92 1.53 19.40
CA VAL A 184 -11.77 2.50 18.30
C VAL A 184 -12.90 3.53 18.30
N VAL A 185 -14.15 3.10 18.44
CA VAL A 185 -15.34 3.96 18.52
C VAL A 185 -15.20 4.96 19.66
N SER A 186 -14.78 4.50 20.84
CA SER A 186 -14.59 5.36 22.02
C SER A 186 -13.38 6.31 21.88
N LYS A 187 -12.28 5.85 21.27
CA LYS A 187 -11.06 6.63 21.06
C LYS A 187 -11.25 7.75 20.03
N TYR A 188 -12.00 7.49 18.96
CA TYR A 188 -12.13 8.40 17.81
C TYR A 188 -13.50 9.08 17.70
N TYR A 189 -14.47 8.74 18.56
CA TYR A 189 -15.83 9.30 18.54
C TYR A 189 -16.54 9.12 17.18
N ILE A 190 -16.39 7.93 16.59
CA ILE A 190 -16.99 7.58 15.29
C ILE A 190 -18.28 6.77 15.46
N GLU A 191 -19.02 6.58 14.35
CA GLU A 191 -20.20 5.73 14.32
C GLU A 191 -19.85 4.25 14.59
N ASP A 192 -20.71 3.56 15.34
CA ASP A 192 -20.57 2.13 15.62
C ASP A 192 -21.05 1.29 14.41
N ALA A 193 -20.11 1.02 13.51
CA ALA A 193 -20.37 0.21 12.32
C ALA A 193 -20.61 -1.27 12.66
N LEU A 194 -21.50 -1.91 11.87
CA LEU A 194 -21.74 -3.35 11.97
C LEU A 194 -20.50 -4.16 11.59
N VAL A 195 -20.08 -5.03 12.50
CA VAL A 195 -18.96 -5.96 12.33
C VAL A 195 -19.39 -7.33 11.80
N GLU A 196 -20.67 -7.67 11.95
CA GLU A 196 -21.25 -8.93 11.48
C GLU A 196 -21.30 -8.99 9.95
N PRO A 197 -21.18 -10.18 9.35
CA PRO A 197 -21.28 -10.34 7.91
C PRO A 197 -22.68 -9.94 7.43
N THR A 198 -22.72 -9.08 6.41
CA THR A 198 -23.97 -8.59 5.81
C THR A 198 -24.00 -8.94 4.34
N LEU A 199 -25.19 -9.23 3.81
CA LEU A 199 -25.39 -9.61 2.42
C LEU A 199 -26.30 -8.60 1.74
N ALA A 200 -25.76 -7.89 0.75
CA ALA A 200 -26.53 -7.04 -0.16
C ALA A 200 -26.80 -7.78 -1.47
N ILE A 201 -27.97 -7.52 -2.05
CA ILE A 201 -28.41 -8.12 -3.32
C ILE A 201 -28.62 -7.00 -4.33
N THR A 202 -28.02 -7.13 -5.51
CA THR A 202 -28.19 -6.20 -6.63
C THR A 202 -28.59 -6.99 -7.87
N MET A 203 -29.64 -6.57 -8.56
CA MET A 203 -30.03 -7.16 -9.86
C MET A 203 -29.21 -6.50 -10.97
N THR A 204 -28.54 -7.30 -11.79
CA THR A 204 -27.76 -6.83 -12.97
C THR A 204 -28.40 -7.35 -14.25
N ASP A 205 -27.92 -6.94 -15.42
CA ASP A 205 -28.46 -7.42 -16.70
C ASP A 205 -28.29 -8.93 -16.90
N ASN A 206 -27.27 -9.53 -16.27
CA ASN A 206 -26.86 -10.91 -16.53
C ASN A 206 -27.13 -11.88 -15.36
N TRP A 207 -27.12 -11.39 -14.12
CA TRP A 207 -27.30 -12.20 -12.90
C TRP A 207 -27.76 -11.37 -11.69
N VAL A 208 -28.15 -12.06 -10.62
CA VAL A 208 -28.35 -11.45 -9.30
C VAL A 208 -27.01 -11.45 -8.56
N GLN A 209 -26.45 -10.27 -8.33
CA GLN A 209 -25.18 -10.09 -7.63
C GLN A 209 -25.40 -10.12 -6.13
N PHE A 210 -24.80 -11.12 -5.48
CA PHE A 210 -24.70 -11.18 -4.03
C PHE A 210 -23.37 -10.53 -3.63
N ASN A 211 -23.43 -9.48 -2.80
CA ASN A 211 -22.26 -8.81 -2.25
C ASN A 211 -22.23 -9.09 -0.74
N LEU A 212 -21.34 -10.00 -0.34
CA LEU A 212 -21.09 -10.32 1.06
C LEU A 212 -20.02 -9.36 1.58
N ARG A 213 -20.40 -8.48 2.50
CA ARG A 213 -19.46 -7.62 3.24
C ARG A 213 -19.15 -8.26 4.59
N TYR A 214 -17.86 -8.37 4.92
CA TYR A 214 -17.42 -9.04 6.13
C TYR A 214 -16.12 -8.45 6.70
N ILE A 215 -15.88 -8.67 7.98
CA ILE A 215 -14.62 -8.31 8.63
C ILE A 215 -13.64 -9.50 8.60
N VAL A 216 -12.36 -9.18 8.40
CA VAL A 216 -11.25 -10.15 8.44
C VAL A 216 -9.98 -9.50 8.96
N ASP A 217 -9.08 -10.29 9.54
CA ASP A 217 -7.72 -9.85 9.86
C ASP A 217 -7.01 -9.38 8.57
N TYR A 218 -6.32 -8.23 8.64
CA TYR A 218 -5.67 -7.59 7.51
C TYR A 218 -4.60 -8.46 6.81
N LYS A 219 -4.04 -9.47 7.49
CA LYS A 219 -3.09 -10.44 6.91
C LYS A 219 -3.77 -11.66 6.28
N LYS A 220 -5.02 -11.95 6.66
CA LYS A 220 -5.74 -13.18 6.28
C LYS A 220 -6.82 -12.98 5.23
N ARG A 221 -6.95 -11.77 4.67
CA ARG A 221 -7.95 -11.44 3.65
C ARG A 221 -8.01 -12.47 2.52
N ARG A 222 -6.88 -12.77 1.85
CA ARG A 222 -6.83 -13.75 0.76
C ARG A 222 -7.24 -15.16 1.20
N SER A 223 -6.69 -15.65 2.30
CA SER A 223 -6.97 -17.01 2.79
C SER A 223 -8.43 -17.18 3.19
N THR A 224 -9.01 -16.19 3.87
CA THR A 224 -10.41 -16.21 4.27
C THR A 224 -11.33 -16.16 3.06
N LYS A 225 -11.02 -15.30 2.08
CA LYS A 225 -11.77 -15.24 0.82
C LYS A 225 -11.72 -16.56 0.06
N HIS A 226 -10.57 -17.25 0.06
CA HIS A 226 -10.44 -18.58 -0.52
C HIS A 226 -11.33 -19.61 0.21
N THR A 227 -11.28 -19.67 1.54
CA THR A 227 -12.12 -20.57 2.34
C THR A 227 -13.61 -20.31 2.11
N LEU A 228 -14.03 -19.04 2.06
CA LEU A 228 -15.41 -18.66 1.76
C LEU A 228 -15.82 -19.13 0.35
N ASN A 229 -14.99 -18.89 -0.66
CA ASN A 229 -15.24 -19.37 -2.03
C ASN A 229 -15.42 -20.88 -2.07
N GLU A 230 -14.51 -21.62 -1.44
CA GLU A 230 -14.52 -23.09 -1.45
C GLU A 230 -15.75 -23.64 -0.73
N ARG A 231 -16.02 -23.18 0.50
CA ARG A 231 -17.15 -23.67 1.31
C ARG A 231 -18.49 -23.32 0.69
N ILE A 232 -18.67 -22.07 0.25
CA ILE A 232 -19.91 -21.63 -0.42
C ILE A 232 -20.11 -22.39 -1.73
N GLY A 233 -19.04 -22.57 -2.53
CA GLY A 233 -19.10 -23.34 -3.76
C GLY A 233 -19.55 -24.79 -3.54
N LYS A 234 -19.01 -25.46 -2.50
CA LYS A 234 -19.41 -26.83 -2.14
C LYS A 234 -20.89 -26.92 -1.76
N GLU A 235 -21.38 -26.00 -0.93
CA GLU A 235 -22.78 -25.96 -0.51
C GLU A 235 -23.73 -25.67 -1.69
N ILE A 236 -23.34 -24.76 -2.61
CA ILE A 236 -24.12 -24.48 -3.82
C ILE A 236 -24.25 -25.72 -4.70
N VAL A 237 -23.15 -26.45 -4.92
CA VAL A 237 -23.16 -27.71 -5.70
C VAL A 237 -24.04 -28.77 -5.03
N ALA A 238 -24.02 -28.85 -3.70
CA ALA A 238 -24.85 -29.78 -2.93
C ALA A 238 -26.37 -29.52 -3.07
N THR A 239 -26.78 -28.32 -3.52
CA THR A 239 -28.21 -28.02 -3.77
C THR A 239 -28.82 -28.76 -4.97
N GLY A 240 -28.00 -29.48 -5.76
CA GLY A 240 -28.48 -30.24 -6.92
C GLY A 240 -29.04 -29.37 -8.04
N GLY A 241 -28.56 -28.13 -8.18
CA GLY A 241 -28.95 -27.19 -9.23
C GLY A 241 -30.06 -26.21 -8.87
N LYS A 242 -30.57 -26.23 -7.62
CA LYS A 242 -31.51 -25.20 -7.13
C LYS A 242 -30.86 -23.83 -7.04
N VAL A 243 -29.58 -23.78 -6.70
CA VAL A 243 -28.75 -22.58 -6.75
C VAL A 243 -27.67 -22.80 -7.79
N MET A 244 -27.53 -21.87 -8.73
CA MET A 244 -26.49 -21.92 -9.76
C MET A 244 -25.70 -20.61 -9.78
N LEU A 245 -24.37 -20.74 -9.86
CA LEU A 245 -23.52 -19.60 -10.18
C LEU A 245 -23.69 -19.25 -11.66
N SER A 246 -23.75 -17.96 -11.98
CA SER A 246 -23.89 -17.52 -13.36
C SER A 246 -22.58 -17.71 -14.14
N SER A 247 -22.69 -18.17 -15.38
CA SER A 247 -21.69 -17.94 -16.43
C SER A 247 -22.08 -16.69 -17.23
N ALA A 248 -21.21 -16.24 -18.13
CA ALA A 248 -21.59 -15.19 -19.08
C ALA A 248 -22.86 -15.62 -19.86
N THR A 249 -23.89 -14.78 -19.84
CA THR A 249 -25.12 -14.99 -20.62
C THR A 249 -24.94 -14.35 -21.99
N ILE A 250 -25.10 -15.12 -23.06
CA ILE A 250 -25.11 -14.61 -24.44
C ILE A 250 -26.50 -14.88 -25.00
N GLU A 251 -27.24 -13.82 -25.30
CA GLU A 251 -28.49 -13.95 -26.04
C GLU A 251 -28.17 -14.13 -27.52
N VAL A 252 -28.38 -15.34 -28.05
CA VAL A 252 -28.28 -15.60 -29.48
C VAL A 252 -29.59 -15.18 -30.12
N VAL A 253 -29.58 -14.04 -30.81
CA VAL A 253 -30.76 -13.54 -31.52
C VAL A 253 -31.19 -14.60 -32.55
N LYS A 254 -32.46 -14.98 -32.47
CA LYS A 254 -33.09 -16.00 -33.31
C LYS A 254 -32.82 -15.68 -34.80
N ILE A 255 -32.31 -16.66 -35.56
CA ILE A 255 -32.11 -16.52 -37.01
C ILE A 255 -33.46 -16.09 -37.62
N PRO A 256 -33.53 -15.00 -38.40
CA PRO A 256 -34.78 -14.53 -38.97
C PRO A 256 -35.43 -15.63 -39.81
N ALA A 257 -36.74 -15.83 -39.63
CA ALA A 257 -37.50 -16.74 -40.45
C ALA A 257 -37.52 -16.20 -41.89
N VAL A 258 -36.74 -16.80 -42.77
CA VAL A 258 -36.78 -16.49 -44.22
C VAL A 258 -38.07 -17.10 -44.77
N HIS A 259 -39.09 -16.28 -44.92
CA HIS A 259 -40.27 -16.65 -45.69
C HIS A 259 -39.90 -16.56 -47.18
N ILE A 260 -39.56 -17.70 -47.79
CA ILE A 260 -39.44 -17.81 -49.24
C ILE A 260 -40.87 -17.77 -49.79
N GLY A 261 -41.30 -16.58 -50.21
CA GLY A 261 -42.47 -16.47 -51.09
C GLY A 261 -42.16 -17.22 -52.37
N LYS A 262 -42.94 -18.26 -52.68
CA LYS A 262 -43.01 -18.75 -54.06
C LYS A 262 -43.73 -17.67 -54.85
N ASP A 263 -42.98 -16.91 -55.64
CA ASP A 263 -43.56 -16.20 -56.77
C ASP A 263 -44.11 -17.27 -57.72
N GLU A 264 -45.42 -17.49 -57.65
CA GLU A 264 -46.17 -18.20 -58.68
C GLU A 264 -46.23 -17.31 -59.93
N ALA A 265 -46.11 -17.99 -61.07
CA ALA A 265 -45.87 -17.47 -62.42
C ALA A 265 -46.93 -16.49 -62.96
#